data_AF-A0ABD2FFH6-F1
#
_entry.id   AF-A0ABD2FFH6-F1
#
_cell.length_a   1.000
_cell.length_b   1.000
_cell.length_c   1.000
_cell.angle_alpha   90.00
_cell.angle_beta   90.00
_cell.angle_gamma   90.00
#
_symmetry.space_group_name_H-M   'P 1'
#
loop_
_entity.id
_entity.type
_entity.pdbx_description
1 polymer ?
#
loop_
_entity_poly.entity_id
_entity_poly.type
_entity_poly.pdbx_seq_one_letter_code
_entity_poly.pdbx_strand_id
1 'polypeptide(L)'
;MAKHSIIRVIAIVLSLIFFIITMVFTALAGPGIDPFLESTKNISDAFVTEITPDGWTFTIWAIIYIFLALVMVYVISGIFRKNAYGPVYCSPAVLPHGFFVTWCLNLTLNIAWLFLWDRKLMSAALAFLILIALTNYLMIFFSCIGLNNYGAWLAKYHKVDLWLHRVVVQNGIAIYATWTTIASLVNLTIVLTEDAQISTTNAATISLSVLTVVLLVWTVLENTILDKHVRYILSIYPAVIWALTGVFSKNYNAADPSRNNTFIVVLLALACTIFAGRIGLVVWRHIKTPLYEHISPESMTPMEIADKQKHIFK
;
A
#
# COMPACT_ATOMS: atom_id res chain seq x y z
N MET A 1 1.75 -35.57 1.29
CA MET A 1 0.65 -34.61 1.04
C MET A 1 0.47 -33.75 2.27
N ALA A 2 0.61 -32.43 2.15
CA ALA A 2 0.33 -31.52 3.27
C ALA A 2 -1.16 -31.54 3.62
N LYS A 3 -1.50 -31.82 4.88
CA LYS A 3 -2.87 -31.71 5.41
C LYS A 3 -3.24 -30.23 5.58
N HIS A 4 -4.53 -29.91 5.54
CA HIS A 4 -5.04 -28.56 5.83
C HIS A 4 -4.50 -28.08 7.19
N SER A 5 -3.90 -26.88 7.21
CA SER A 5 -3.50 -26.22 8.46
C SER A 5 -4.66 -25.39 8.99
N ILE A 6 -5.22 -25.79 10.14
CA ILE A 6 -6.34 -25.11 10.79
C ILE A 6 -5.98 -23.66 11.12
N ILE A 7 -4.78 -23.43 11.66
CA ILE A 7 -4.29 -22.10 12.05
C ILE A 7 -4.28 -21.13 10.85
N ARG A 8 -3.88 -21.61 9.67
CA ARG A 8 -3.86 -20.79 8.44
C ARG A 8 -5.26 -20.47 7.95
N VAL A 9 -6.18 -21.43 8.00
CA VAL A 9 -7.59 -21.19 7.63
C VAL A 9 -8.21 -20.15 8.57
N ILE A 10 -7.97 -20.27 9.88
CA ILE A 10 -8.42 -19.29 10.87
C ILE A 10 -7.89 -17.90 10.54
N ALA A 11 -6.59 -17.77 10.22
CA ALA A 11 -6.01 -16.47 9.86
C ALA A 11 -6.66 -15.84 8.62
N ILE A 12 -6.97 -16.65 7.59
CA ILE A 12 -7.65 -16.19 6.38
C ILE A 12 -9.09 -15.74 6.70
N VAL A 13 -9.84 -16.55 7.45
CA VAL A 13 -11.21 -16.25 7.85
C VAL A 13 -11.27 -14.97 8.70
N LEU A 14 -10.36 -14.82 9.67
CA LEU A 14 -10.24 -13.60 10.45
C LEU A 14 -9.92 -12.39 9.56
N SER A 15 -9.00 -12.52 8.62
CA SER A 15 -8.65 -11.42 7.69
C SER A 15 -9.85 -10.97 6.86
N LEU A 16 -10.68 -11.92 6.42
CA LEU A 16 -11.93 -11.64 5.71
C LEU A 16 -12.95 -10.93 6.61
N ILE A 17 -13.13 -11.39 7.85
CA ILE A 17 -14.05 -10.77 8.81
C ILE A 17 -13.65 -9.32 9.08
N PHE A 18 -12.36 -9.06 9.36
CA PHE A 18 -11.86 -7.69 9.57
C PHE A 18 -12.07 -6.83 8.32
N PHE A 19 -11.83 -7.38 7.13
CA PHE A 19 -12.07 -6.66 5.88
C PHE A 19 -13.53 -6.26 5.72
N ILE A 20 -14.47 -7.20 5.93
CA ILE A 20 -15.92 -6.92 5.86
C ILE A 20 -16.31 -5.84 6.86
N ILE A 21 -15.84 -5.95 8.11
CA ILE A 21 -16.13 -4.95 9.15
C ILE A 21 -15.61 -3.57 8.75
N THR A 22 -14.36 -3.47 8.27
CA THR A 22 -13.82 -2.20 7.77
C THR A 22 -14.67 -1.63 6.63
N MET A 23 -15.12 -2.47 5.69
CA MET A 23 -15.93 -1.99 4.56
C MET A 23 -17.28 -1.43 5.01
N VAL A 24 -17.90 -2.05 6.02
CA VAL A 24 -19.13 -1.53 6.63
C VAL A 24 -18.87 -0.16 7.25
N PHE A 25 -17.83 -0.02 8.10
CA PHE A 25 -17.53 1.28 8.73
C PHE A 25 -17.14 2.36 7.71
N THR A 26 -16.37 2.03 6.67
CA THR A 26 -16.06 2.99 5.61
C THR A 26 -17.30 3.43 4.85
N ALA A 27 -18.22 2.51 4.53
CA ALA A 27 -19.47 2.83 3.85
C ALA A 27 -20.38 3.74 4.69
N LEU A 28 -20.36 3.60 6.03
CA LEU A 28 -21.08 4.48 6.95
C LEU A 28 -20.39 5.85 7.11
N ALA A 29 -19.05 5.87 7.19
CA ALA A 29 -18.26 7.10 7.39
C ALA A 29 -18.31 8.07 6.19
N GLY A 30 -18.42 7.55 4.97
CA GLY A 30 -18.49 8.36 3.75
C GLY A 30 -19.61 9.42 3.83
N PRO A 31 -20.88 9.01 3.95
CA PRO A 31 -22.01 9.93 4.11
C PRO A 31 -22.21 10.49 5.53
N GLY A 32 -21.53 9.95 6.55
CA GLY A 32 -21.72 10.37 7.94
C GLY A 32 -22.97 9.75 8.58
N ILE A 33 -23.19 8.46 8.34
CA ILE A 33 -24.27 7.69 8.97
C ILE A 33 -23.78 7.18 10.33
N ASP A 34 -24.67 7.13 11.33
CA ASP A 34 -24.38 6.61 12.67
C ASP A 34 -23.55 5.32 12.61
N PRO A 35 -22.44 5.21 13.37
CA PRO A 35 -22.01 6.04 14.51
C PRO A 35 -21.20 7.31 14.15
N PHE A 36 -21.12 7.67 12.87
CA PHE A 36 -20.42 8.86 12.42
C PHE A 36 -21.30 10.11 12.52
N LEU A 37 -20.72 11.24 12.93
CA LEU A 37 -21.44 12.49 13.19
C LEU A 37 -21.47 13.40 11.96
N GLU A 38 -20.41 13.38 11.15
CA GLU A 38 -20.29 14.19 9.95
C GLU A 38 -19.81 13.33 8.77
N SER A 39 -20.13 13.76 7.55
CA SER A 39 -19.58 13.12 6.36
C SER A 39 -18.07 13.37 6.28
N THR A 40 -17.33 12.40 5.73
CA THR A 40 -15.87 12.53 5.53
C THR A 40 -15.53 13.79 4.72
N LYS A 41 -16.39 14.16 3.78
CA LYS A 41 -16.26 15.38 2.96
C LYS A 41 -16.40 16.64 3.80
N ASN A 42 -17.43 16.75 4.65
CA ASN A 42 -17.65 17.94 5.48
C ASN A 42 -16.46 18.23 6.41
N ILE A 43 -15.85 17.18 6.97
CA ILE A 43 -14.65 17.32 7.79
C ILE A 43 -13.48 17.82 6.93
N SER A 44 -13.27 17.24 5.73
CA SER A 44 -12.23 17.71 4.83
C SER A 44 -12.42 19.17 4.38
N ASP A 45 -13.67 19.61 4.22
CA ASP A 45 -14.01 20.99 3.85
C ASP A 45 -13.84 21.98 5.02
N ALA A 46 -13.82 21.49 6.27
CA ALA A 46 -13.51 22.29 7.45
C ALA A 46 -12.00 22.55 7.64
N PHE A 47 -11.13 21.70 7.08
CA PHE A 47 -9.68 21.78 7.22
C PHE A 47 -8.98 21.89 5.85
N VAL A 48 -9.33 22.94 5.10
CA VAL A 48 -8.73 23.18 3.77
C VAL A 48 -7.30 23.71 3.92
N THR A 49 -6.38 23.09 3.20
CA THR A 49 -4.96 23.48 3.14
C THR A 49 -4.54 23.71 1.69
N GLU A 50 -3.40 24.36 1.47
CA GLU A 50 -2.83 24.58 0.13
C GLU A 50 -2.43 23.28 -0.60
N ILE A 51 -2.48 22.14 0.09
CA ILE A 51 -2.24 20.81 -0.49
C ILE A 51 -3.43 19.86 -0.33
N THR A 52 -4.61 20.37 0.04
CA THR A 52 -5.82 19.54 0.06
C THR A 52 -6.21 19.22 -1.39
N PRO A 53 -6.33 17.93 -1.78
CA PRO A 53 -6.68 17.58 -3.14
C PRO A 53 -8.15 17.84 -3.47
N ASP A 54 -8.47 17.86 -4.76
CA ASP A 54 -9.85 17.88 -5.25
C ASP A 54 -10.63 16.63 -4.85
N GLY A 55 -11.94 16.74 -4.73
CA GLY A 55 -12.85 15.70 -4.24
C GLY A 55 -12.77 14.39 -5.02
N TRP A 56 -12.60 14.46 -6.35
CA TRP A 56 -12.48 13.26 -7.20
C TRP A 56 -11.26 12.40 -6.82
N THR A 57 -10.21 13.01 -6.27
CA THR A 57 -8.96 12.33 -5.88
C THR A 57 -9.22 11.24 -4.85
N PHE A 58 -10.21 11.43 -3.97
CA PHE A 58 -10.57 10.48 -2.92
C PHE A 58 -11.20 9.19 -3.45
N THR A 59 -11.55 9.10 -4.75
CA THR A 59 -11.94 7.85 -5.43
C THR A 59 -10.86 6.78 -5.33
N ILE A 60 -9.61 7.16 -5.08
CA ILE A 60 -8.51 6.21 -4.81
C ILE A 60 -8.79 5.27 -3.65
N TRP A 61 -9.59 5.66 -2.65
CA TRP A 61 -10.03 4.74 -1.59
C TRP A 61 -10.84 3.57 -2.14
N ALA A 62 -11.76 3.82 -3.08
CA ALA A 62 -12.49 2.75 -3.75
C ALA A 62 -11.55 1.81 -4.53
N ILE A 63 -10.56 2.38 -5.23
CA ILE A 63 -9.53 1.60 -5.95
C ILE A 63 -8.76 0.71 -4.95
N ILE A 64 -8.31 1.28 -3.83
CA ILE A 64 -7.62 0.54 -2.76
C ILE A 64 -8.49 -0.62 -2.28
N TYR A 65 -9.75 -0.37 -1.92
CA TYR A 65 -10.64 -1.41 -1.39
C TYR A 65 -10.95 -2.51 -2.41
N ILE A 66 -11.05 -2.17 -3.71
CA ILE A 66 -11.16 -3.17 -4.78
C ILE A 66 -9.90 -4.06 -4.80
N PHE A 67 -8.71 -3.49 -4.76
CA PHE A 67 -7.48 -4.27 -4.70
C PHE A 67 -7.39 -5.14 -3.43
N LEU A 68 -7.77 -4.62 -2.26
CA LEU A 68 -7.79 -5.39 -1.02
C LEU A 68 -8.81 -6.54 -1.08
N ALA A 69 -9.99 -6.32 -1.69
CA ALA A 69 -10.95 -7.38 -1.96
C ALA A 69 -10.37 -8.44 -2.90
N LEU A 70 -9.68 -8.04 -3.97
CA LEU A 70 -9.00 -8.97 -4.88
C LEU A 70 -7.90 -9.77 -4.17
N VAL A 71 -7.17 -9.17 -3.22
CA VAL A 71 -6.23 -9.92 -2.36
C VAL A 71 -6.96 -10.98 -1.54
N MET A 72 -8.10 -10.64 -0.93
CA MET A 72 -8.91 -11.63 -0.19
C MET A 72 -9.44 -12.74 -1.10
N VAL A 73 -9.93 -12.41 -2.29
CA VAL A 73 -10.36 -13.41 -3.29
C VAL A 73 -9.19 -14.33 -3.67
N TYR A 74 -8.01 -13.77 -3.94
CA TYR A 74 -6.81 -14.53 -4.25
C TYR A 74 -6.44 -15.50 -3.11
N VAL A 75 -6.41 -15.02 -1.87
CA VAL A 75 -6.09 -15.83 -0.68
C VAL A 75 -7.12 -16.93 -0.44
N ILE A 76 -8.42 -16.60 -0.49
CA ILE A 76 -9.52 -17.55 -0.25
C ILE A 76 -9.55 -18.62 -1.35
N SER A 77 -9.31 -18.25 -2.61
CA SER A 77 -9.21 -19.22 -3.70
C SER A 77 -8.14 -20.28 -3.41
N GLY A 78 -7.07 -19.92 -2.68
CA GLY A 78 -6.00 -20.82 -2.29
C GLY A 78 -6.45 -21.97 -1.37
N ILE A 79 -7.58 -21.84 -0.66
CA ILE A 79 -8.19 -22.89 0.17
C ILE A 79 -8.77 -24.00 -0.72
N PHE A 80 -9.39 -23.61 -1.84
CA PHE A 80 -10.07 -24.51 -2.77
C PHE A 80 -9.16 -25.03 -3.89
N ARG A 81 -8.01 -24.39 -4.14
CA ARG A 81 -7.03 -24.80 -5.15
C ARG A 81 -5.99 -25.76 -4.55
N LYS A 82 -5.65 -26.83 -5.29
CA LYS A 82 -4.60 -27.81 -4.95
C LYS A 82 -3.51 -27.81 -6.02
N ASN A 83 -2.28 -28.10 -5.60
CA ASN A 83 -1.13 -28.39 -6.47
C ASN A 83 -0.53 -29.75 -6.11
N ALA A 84 0.60 -30.09 -6.74
CA ALA A 84 1.29 -31.37 -6.54
C ALA A 84 1.69 -31.67 -5.08
N TYR A 85 1.79 -30.65 -4.22
CA TYR A 85 2.23 -30.78 -2.82
C TYR A 85 1.07 -30.69 -1.81
N GLY A 86 -0.09 -30.17 -2.22
CA GLY A 86 -1.28 -30.02 -1.39
C GLY A 86 -2.08 -28.77 -1.73
N PRO A 87 -2.92 -28.26 -0.82
CA PRO A 87 -3.61 -26.99 -1.01
C PRO A 87 -2.63 -25.83 -1.23
N VAL A 88 -2.91 -24.97 -2.21
CA VAL A 88 -2.00 -23.88 -2.64
C VAL A 88 -1.71 -22.91 -1.49
N TYR A 89 -2.65 -22.67 -0.58
CA TYR A 89 -2.44 -21.81 0.59
C TYR A 89 -1.45 -22.39 1.63
N CYS A 90 -1.15 -23.68 1.57
CA CYS A 90 -0.25 -24.37 2.50
C CYS A 90 1.12 -24.69 1.90
N SER A 91 1.20 -24.92 0.58
CA SER A 91 2.40 -25.49 -0.03
C SER A 91 2.58 -25.00 -1.47
N PRO A 92 3.17 -23.82 -1.72
CA PRO A 92 3.85 -22.96 -0.76
C PRO A 92 2.92 -21.94 -0.09
N ALA A 93 3.21 -21.72 1.19
CA ALA A 93 2.72 -20.61 1.98
C ALA A 93 3.33 -19.26 1.54
N VAL A 94 2.98 -18.76 0.36
CA VAL A 94 3.62 -17.54 -0.18
C VAL A 94 3.40 -16.33 0.73
N LEU A 95 2.22 -16.20 1.34
CA LEU A 95 1.96 -15.20 2.37
C LEU A 95 2.19 -15.79 3.78
N PRO A 96 3.15 -15.25 4.56
CA PRO A 96 3.43 -15.75 5.91
C PRO A 96 2.35 -15.33 6.92
N HIS A 97 2.32 -15.97 8.09
CA HIS A 97 1.37 -15.61 9.16
C HIS A 97 1.46 -14.14 9.58
N GLY A 98 2.68 -13.58 9.59
CA GLY A 98 2.90 -12.15 9.89
C GLY A 98 2.11 -11.22 8.97
N PHE A 99 1.93 -11.59 7.69
CA PHE A 99 1.12 -10.81 6.75
C PHE A 99 -0.32 -10.66 7.23
N PHE A 100 -0.96 -11.76 7.63
CA PHE A 100 -2.36 -11.75 8.07
C PHE A 100 -2.56 -11.04 9.41
N VAL A 101 -1.60 -11.17 10.33
CA VAL A 101 -1.62 -10.42 11.60
C VAL A 101 -1.51 -8.92 11.33
N THR A 102 -0.56 -8.51 10.50
CA THR A 102 -0.39 -7.10 10.11
C THR A 102 -1.60 -6.57 9.33
N TRP A 103 -2.23 -7.39 8.50
CA TRP A 103 -3.47 -7.05 7.79
C TRP A 103 -4.61 -6.72 8.75
N CYS A 104 -4.90 -7.59 9.73
CA CYS A 104 -5.94 -7.34 10.72
C CYS A 104 -5.63 -6.09 11.57
N LEU A 105 -4.36 -5.91 11.97
CA LEU A 105 -3.92 -4.70 12.67
C LEU A 105 -4.15 -3.44 11.83
N ASN A 106 -3.74 -3.45 10.57
CA ASN A 106 -3.91 -2.31 9.65
C ASN A 106 -5.39 -1.93 9.50
N LEU A 107 -6.27 -2.91 9.29
CA LEU A 107 -7.70 -2.68 9.16
C LEU A 107 -8.34 -2.15 10.46
N THR A 108 -7.87 -2.59 11.61
CA THR A 108 -8.28 -2.06 12.92
C THR A 108 -7.86 -0.59 13.06
N LEU A 109 -6.61 -0.28 12.70
CA LEU A 109 -6.11 1.09 12.70
C LEU A 109 -6.90 1.97 11.71
N ASN A 110 -7.32 1.43 10.56
CA ASN A 110 -8.16 2.15 9.60
C ASN A 110 -9.53 2.51 10.18
N ILE A 111 -10.21 1.57 10.84
CA ILE A 111 -11.49 1.84 11.52
C ILE A 111 -11.29 2.89 12.61
N ALA A 112 -10.28 2.74 13.46
CA ALA A 112 -9.98 3.70 14.52
C ALA A 112 -9.67 5.10 13.95
N TRP A 113 -8.93 5.18 12.84
CA TRP A 113 -8.69 6.44 12.13
C TRP A 113 -9.99 7.11 11.68
N LEU A 114 -10.97 6.36 11.14
CA LEU A 114 -12.26 6.92 10.73
C LEU A 114 -12.96 7.62 11.90
N PHE A 115 -12.98 7.00 13.09
CA PHE A 115 -13.56 7.61 14.28
C PHE A 115 -12.79 8.84 14.78
N LEU A 116 -11.46 8.79 14.77
CA LEU A 116 -10.62 9.93 15.16
C LEU A 116 -10.79 11.12 14.21
N TRP A 117 -10.86 10.85 12.90
CA TRP A 117 -11.13 11.82 11.86
C TRP A 117 -12.50 12.48 12.05
N ASP A 118 -13.54 11.66 12.27
CA ASP A 118 -14.90 12.13 12.51
C ASP A 118 -15.05 12.97 13.79
N ARG A 119 -14.28 12.65 14.84
CA ARG A 119 -14.21 13.46 16.07
C ARG A 119 -13.27 14.68 15.95
N LYS A 120 -12.73 14.95 14.76
CA LYS A 120 -11.80 16.06 14.47
C LYS A 120 -10.54 16.06 15.34
N LEU A 121 -10.12 14.88 15.82
CA LEU A 121 -8.90 14.71 16.61
C LEU A 121 -7.68 14.62 15.68
N MET A 122 -7.32 15.74 15.03
CA MET A 122 -6.40 15.77 13.89
C MET A 122 -5.00 15.22 14.20
N SER A 123 -4.43 15.57 15.36
CA SER A 123 -3.15 15.03 15.82
C SER A 123 -3.19 13.50 16.00
N ALA A 124 -4.27 12.96 16.57
CA ALA A 124 -4.43 11.52 16.74
C ALA A 124 -4.70 10.81 15.40
N ALA A 125 -5.51 11.42 14.53
CA ALA A 125 -5.78 10.93 13.19
C ALA A 125 -4.49 10.84 12.36
N LEU A 126 -3.60 11.83 12.47
CA LEU A 126 -2.28 11.83 11.85
C LEU A 126 -1.43 10.65 12.31
N ALA A 127 -1.34 10.44 13.63
CA ALA A 127 -0.59 9.32 14.19
C ALA A 127 -1.10 7.97 13.67
N PHE A 128 -2.43 7.80 13.58
CA PHE A 128 -3.03 6.59 13.04
C PHE A 128 -2.78 6.41 11.54
N LEU A 129 -2.81 7.47 10.72
CA LEU A 129 -2.42 7.37 9.31
C LEU A 129 -0.97 6.93 9.13
N ILE A 130 -0.05 7.43 9.96
CA ILE A 130 1.34 6.97 9.95
C ILE A 130 1.43 5.49 10.31
N LEU A 131 0.71 5.03 11.35
CA LEU A 131 0.68 3.61 11.72
C LEU A 131 0.08 2.73 10.61
N ILE A 132 -0.95 3.21 9.90
CA ILE A 132 -1.52 2.52 8.74
C ILE A 132 -0.48 2.42 7.61
N ALA A 133 0.24 3.50 7.29
CA ALA A 133 1.30 3.48 6.30
C ALA A 133 2.43 2.50 6.66
N LEU A 134 2.89 2.51 7.92
CA LEU A 134 3.92 1.59 8.42
C LEU A 134 3.50 0.13 8.34
N THR A 135 2.25 -0.17 8.72
CA THR A 135 1.72 -1.54 8.63
C THR A 135 1.53 -1.97 7.17
N ASN A 136 1.20 -1.06 6.26
CA ASN A 136 1.20 -1.33 4.82
C ASN A 136 2.61 -1.69 4.30
N TYR A 137 3.65 -0.95 4.70
CA TYR A 137 5.04 -1.29 4.37
C TYR A 137 5.45 -2.65 4.91
N LEU A 138 5.02 -3.00 6.12
CA LEU A 138 5.26 -4.31 6.71
C LEU A 138 4.55 -5.44 5.94
N MET A 139 3.33 -5.22 5.45
CA MET A 139 2.66 -6.18 4.57
C MET A 139 3.39 -6.36 3.24
N ILE A 140 3.88 -5.29 2.62
CA ILE A 140 4.73 -5.36 1.41
C ILE A 140 5.98 -6.18 1.72
N PHE A 141 6.66 -5.90 2.83
CA PHE A 141 7.84 -6.65 3.27
C PHE A 141 7.57 -8.15 3.39
N PHE A 142 6.50 -8.56 4.06
CA PHE A 142 6.11 -9.97 4.16
C PHE A 142 5.81 -10.59 2.80
N SER A 143 5.15 -9.84 1.90
CA SER A 143 4.87 -10.31 0.54
C SER A 143 6.16 -10.53 -0.27
N CYS A 144 7.18 -9.69 -0.06
CA CYS A 144 8.49 -9.77 -0.70
C CYS A 144 9.31 -10.95 -0.16
N ILE A 145 9.26 -11.23 1.15
CA ILE A 145 9.84 -12.44 1.74
C ILE A 145 9.23 -13.68 1.10
N GLY A 146 7.90 -13.68 0.94
CA GLY A 146 7.17 -14.75 0.26
C GLY A 146 7.74 -15.07 -1.13
N LEU A 147 7.88 -14.05 -1.97
CA LEU A 147 8.46 -14.20 -3.32
C LEU A 147 9.96 -14.47 -3.33
N ASN A 148 10.70 -13.99 -2.33
CA ASN A 148 12.12 -14.33 -2.23
C ASN A 148 12.31 -15.84 -1.99
N ASN A 149 11.46 -16.44 -1.16
CA ASN A 149 11.55 -17.85 -0.82
C ASN A 149 10.96 -18.75 -1.92
N TYR A 150 9.81 -18.38 -2.49
CA TYR A 150 9.05 -19.28 -3.39
C TYR A 150 9.01 -18.80 -4.85
N GLY A 151 9.60 -17.65 -5.18
CA GLY A 151 9.46 -17.01 -6.48
C GLY A 151 10.01 -17.83 -7.65
N ALA A 152 11.15 -18.50 -7.48
CA ALA A 152 11.72 -19.35 -8.53
C ALA A 152 10.82 -20.56 -8.83
N TRP A 153 10.25 -21.18 -7.80
CA TRP A 153 9.31 -22.29 -7.94
C TRP A 153 8.01 -21.82 -8.64
N LEU A 154 7.46 -20.69 -8.21
CA LEU A 154 6.28 -20.10 -8.85
C LEU A 154 6.56 -19.74 -10.33
N ALA A 155 7.75 -19.23 -10.65
CA ALA A 155 8.11 -18.89 -12.03
C ALA A 155 8.16 -20.11 -12.96
N LYS A 156 8.58 -21.28 -12.46
CA LYS A 156 8.60 -22.52 -13.26
C LYS A 156 7.23 -23.18 -13.35
N TYR A 157 6.54 -23.32 -12.22
CA TYR A 157 5.36 -24.20 -12.13
C TYR A 157 4.02 -23.46 -12.04
N HIS A 158 4.01 -22.19 -11.58
CA HIS A 158 2.80 -21.43 -11.25
C HIS A 158 2.90 -19.95 -11.66
N LYS A 159 3.19 -19.69 -12.95
CA LYS A 159 3.42 -18.34 -13.49
C LYS A 159 2.25 -17.38 -13.23
N VAL A 160 1.01 -17.88 -13.29
CA VAL A 160 -0.19 -17.07 -13.03
C VAL A 160 -0.21 -16.61 -11.58
N ASP A 161 0.05 -17.49 -10.61
CA ASP A 161 0.10 -17.11 -9.20
C ASP A 161 1.21 -16.11 -8.90
N LEU A 162 2.38 -16.23 -9.57
CA LEU A 162 3.46 -15.25 -9.46
C LEU A 162 3.00 -13.85 -9.90
N TRP A 163 2.31 -13.75 -11.03
CA TRP A 163 1.81 -12.48 -11.53
C TRP A 163 0.65 -11.93 -10.71
N LEU A 164 -0.27 -12.77 -10.24
CA LEU A 164 -1.32 -12.36 -9.31
C LEU A 164 -0.72 -11.80 -8.02
N HIS A 165 0.30 -12.44 -7.46
CA HIS A 165 0.98 -11.93 -6.27
C HIS A 165 1.60 -10.54 -6.53
N ARG A 166 2.28 -10.35 -7.66
CA ARG A 166 2.89 -9.06 -8.02
C ARG A 166 1.84 -7.98 -8.27
N VAL A 167 0.86 -8.25 -9.12
CA VAL A 167 -0.10 -7.24 -9.59
C VAL A 167 -1.20 -6.98 -8.56
N VAL A 168 -1.75 -8.02 -7.95
CA VAL A 168 -2.86 -7.87 -7.01
C VAL A 168 -2.34 -7.57 -5.61
N VAL A 169 -1.45 -8.42 -5.08
CA VAL A 169 -1.01 -8.30 -3.68
C VAL A 169 -0.03 -7.15 -3.49
N GLN A 170 1.13 -7.20 -4.17
CA GLN A 170 2.17 -6.20 -3.92
C GLN A 170 1.77 -4.80 -4.40
N ASN A 171 1.27 -4.68 -5.64
CA ASN A 171 0.87 -3.37 -6.16
C ASN A 171 -0.41 -2.84 -5.51
N GLY A 172 -1.39 -3.69 -5.16
CA GLY A 172 -2.59 -3.26 -4.44
C GLY A 172 -2.26 -2.65 -3.08
N ILE A 173 -1.41 -3.32 -2.30
CA ILE A 173 -0.96 -2.82 -1.00
C ILE A 173 -0.04 -1.60 -1.17
N ALA A 174 0.76 -1.54 -2.23
CA ALA A 174 1.59 -0.37 -2.51
C ALA A 174 0.77 0.89 -2.81
N ILE A 175 -0.36 0.80 -3.54
CA ILE A 175 -1.29 1.94 -3.71
C ILE A 175 -1.75 2.42 -2.34
N TYR A 176 -2.16 1.49 -1.47
CA TYR A 176 -2.63 1.83 -0.14
C TYR A 176 -1.54 2.46 0.74
N ALA A 177 -0.32 1.93 0.71
CA ALA A 177 0.85 2.45 1.42
C ALA A 177 1.19 3.88 0.97
N THR A 178 1.21 4.10 -0.35
CA THR A 178 1.49 5.41 -0.94
C THR A 178 0.40 6.41 -0.58
N TRP A 179 -0.87 6.05 -0.75
CA TRP A 179 -1.98 6.94 -0.45
C TRP A 179 -2.02 7.32 1.03
N THR A 180 -1.84 6.37 1.94
CA THR A 180 -1.84 6.64 3.40
C THR A 180 -0.65 7.48 3.84
N THR A 181 0.49 7.38 3.13
CA THR A 181 1.64 8.28 3.33
C THR A 181 1.34 9.69 2.85
N ILE A 182 0.64 9.86 1.73
CA ILE A 182 0.26 11.19 1.25
C ILE A 182 -0.82 11.80 2.14
N ALA A 183 -1.81 11.01 2.53
CA ALA A 183 -2.87 11.41 3.44
C ALA A 183 -2.31 11.85 4.80
N SER A 184 -1.28 11.17 5.32
CA SER A 184 -0.61 11.61 6.55
C SER A 184 0.10 12.95 6.37
N LEU A 185 0.66 13.25 5.20
CA LEU A 185 1.27 14.56 4.92
C LEU A 185 0.24 15.68 4.78
N VAL A 186 -0.93 15.41 4.19
CA VAL A 186 -2.06 16.36 4.18
C VAL A 186 -2.53 16.60 5.61
N ASN A 187 -2.69 15.54 6.41
CA ASN A 187 -3.12 15.67 7.80
C ASN A 187 -2.05 16.33 8.69
N LEU A 188 -0.76 16.12 8.38
CA LEU A 188 0.34 16.86 9.00
C LEU A 188 0.23 18.35 8.71
N THR A 189 -0.10 18.75 7.48
CA THR A 189 -0.33 20.17 7.17
C THR A 189 -1.45 20.75 8.01
N ILE A 190 -2.57 20.01 8.18
CA ILE A 190 -3.67 20.43 9.07
C ILE A 190 -3.16 20.63 10.50
N VAL A 191 -2.48 19.64 11.08
CA VAL A 191 -1.94 19.71 12.45
C VAL A 191 -0.93 20.85 12.61
N LEU A 192 -0.05 21.06 11.64
CA LEU A 192 0.94 22.15 11.69
C LEU A 192 0.26 23.53 11.65
N THR A 193 -0.83 23.66 10.89
CA THR A 193 -1.59 24.91 10.81
C THR A 193 -2.46 25.14 12.05
N GLU A 194 -3.26 24.14 12.43
CA GLU A 194 -4.26 24.27 13.51
C GLU A 194 -3.64 24.16 14.91
N ASP A 195 -2.76 23.18 15.14
CA ASP A 195 -2.24 22.90 16.49
C ASP A 195 -0.92 23.65 16.73
N ALA A 196 -0.05 23.73 15.72
CA ALA A 196 1.27 24.37 15.84
C ALA A 196 1.32 25.83 15.35
N GLN A 197 0.20 26.37 14.84
CA GLN A 197 0.07 27.77 14.40
C GLN A 197 1.12 28.20 13.37
N ILE A 198 1.63 27.25 12.57
CA ILE A 198 2.50 27.52 11.43
C ILE A 198 1.64 28.05 10.28
N SER A 199 2.13 29.07 9.56
CA SER A 199 1.42 29.59 8.40
C SER A 199 1.09 28.49 7.38
N THR A 200 -0.10 28.57 6.78
CA THR A 200 -0.62 27.58 5.81
C THR A 200 0.40 27.25 4.73
N THR A 201 1.07 28.29 4.20
CA THR A 201 2.05 28.14 3.14
C THR A 201 3.29 27.39 3.63
N ASN A 202 3.78 27.65 4.84
CA ASN A 202 4.95 26.95 5.40
C ASN A 202 4.62 25.51 5.78
N ALA A 203 3.46 25.27 6.39
CA ALA A 203 2.98 23.92 6.72
C ALA A 203 2.85 23.04 5.46
N ALA A 204 2.29 23.57 4.39
CA ALA A 204 2.19 22.89 3.09
C ALA A 204 3.58 22.64 2.47
N THR A 205 4.48 23.63 2.51
CA THR A 205 5.85 23.48 1.99
C THR A 205 6.62 22.40 2.76
N ILE A 206 6.45 22.30 4.08
CA ILE A 206 7.07 21.24 4.90
C ILE A 206 6.59 19.88 4.42
N SER A 207 5.27 19.67 4.29
CA SER A 207 4.70 18.40 3.83
C SER A 207 5.15 18.02 2.41
N LEU A 208 5.19 18.97 1.47
CA LEU A 208 5.70 18.74 0.11
C LEU A 208 7.21 18.41 0.10
N SER A 209 7.99 19.04 0.98
CA SER A 209 9.41 18.75 1.13
C SER A 209 9.63 17.33 1.67
N VAL A 210 8.85 16.91 2.67
CA VAL A 210 8.89 15.54 3.18
C VAL A 210 8.51 14.54 2.09
N LEU A 211 7.43 14.81 1.32
CA LEU A 211 7.05 13.94 0.19
C LEU A 211 8.19 13.80 -0.83
N THR A 212 8.87 14.91 -1.14
CA THR A 212 10.01 14.94 -2.06
C THR A 212 11.14 14.05 -1.55
N VAL A 213 11.53 14.20 -0.27
CA VAL A 213 12.59 13.38 0.33
C VAL A 213 12.21 11.90 0.32
N VAL A 214 10.99 11.56 0.71
CA VAL A 214 10.49 10.17 0.70
C VAL A 214 10.55 9.59 -0.71
N LEU A 215 10.09 10.34 -1.72
CA LEU A 215 10.10 9.90 -3.12
C LEU A 215 11.52 9.66 -3.63
N LEU A 216 12.46 10.58 -3.36
CA LEU A 216 13.85 10.47 -3.81
C LEU A 216 14.58 9.31 -3.11
N VAL A 217 14.43 9.19 -1.79
CA VAL A 217 15.02 8.09 -1.02
C VAL A 217 14.45 6.76 -1.50
N TRP A 218 13.14 6.66 -1.70
CA TRP A 218 12.51 5.46 -2.24
C TRP A 218 13.07 5.11 -3.61
N THR A 219 13.18 6.09 -4.52
CA THR A 219 13.72 5.91 -5.88
C THR A 219 15.15 5.33 -5.84
N VAL A 220 16.00 5.82 -4.92
CA VAL A 220 17.35 5.26 -4.76
C VAL A 220 17.29 3.83 -4.24
N LEU A 221 16.53 3.57 -3.17
CA LEU A 221 16.43 2.24 -2.55
C LEU A 221 15.87 1.18 -3.50
N GLU A 222 14.80 1.49 -4.25
CA GLU A 222 14.13 0.53 -5.15
C GLU A 222 14.96 0.16 -6.39
N ASN A 223 15.92 1.02 -6.78
CA ASN A 223 16.75 0.81 -7.95
C ASN A 223 18.11 0.21 -7.61
N THR A 224 18.49 0.22 -6.33
CA THR A 224 19.76 -0.30 -5.81
C THR A 224 19.55 -1.54 -4.94
N ILE A 225 19.33 -1.35 -3.64
CA ILE A 225 19.33 -2.41 -2.62
C ILE A 225 18.10 -3.31 -2.73
N LEU A 226 16.94 -2.72 -3.01
CA LEU A 226 15.66 -3.41 -2.96
C LEU A 226 15.20 -3.95 -4.33
N ASP A 227 15.91 -3.67 -5.43
CA ASP A 227 15.46 -4.00 -6.79
C ASP A 227 14.99 -5.46 -6.91
N LYS A 228 15.79 -6.42 -6.44
CA LYS A 228 15.45 -7.86 -6.49
C LYS A 228 14.11 -8.21 -5.83
N HIS A 229 13.64 -7.40 -4.88
CA HIS A 229 12.40 -7.64 -4.13
C HIS A 229 11.23 -6.83 -4.65
N VAL A 230 11.47 -5.58 -5.08
CA VAL A 230 10.41 -4.62 -5.42
C VAL A 230 10.35 -4.25 -6.91
N ARG A 231 11.12 -4.94 -7.77
CA ARG A 231 11.21 -4.64 -9.22
C ARG A 231 9.86 -4.41 -9.89
N TYR A 232 8.85 -5.22 -9.53
CA TYR A 232 7.53 -5.19 -10.16
C TYR A 232 6.48 -4.41 -9.36
N ILE A 233 6.87 -3.71 -8.28
CA ILE A 233 6.00 -2.79 -7.55
C ILE A 233 6.11 -1.42 -8.24
N LEU A 234 5.13 -1.11 -9.09
CA LEU A 234 5.13 0.08 -9.95
C LEU A 234 4.02 1.07 -9.58
N SER A 235 3.00 0.63 -8.86
CA SER A 235 1.80 1.41 -8.54
C SER A 235 2.03 2.59 -7.59
N ILE A 236 3.21 2.68 -6.97
CA ILE A 236 3.63 3.80 -6.12
C ILE A 236 3.57 5.11 -6.91
N TYR A 237 4.19 5.16 -8.09
CA TYR A 237 4.27 6.40 -8.86
C TYR A 237 2.93 6.85 -9.45
N PRO A 238 2.09 5.98 -10.05
CA PRO A 238 0.73 6.35 -10.40
C PRO A 238 -0.07 6.92 -9.23
N ALA A 239 0.06 6.38 -8.02
CA ALA A 239 -0.63 6.90 -6.83
C ALA A 239 -0.10 8.28 -6.41
N VAL A 240 1.22 8.52 -6.47
CA VAL A 240 1.82 9.86 -6.23
C VAL A 240 1.33 10.86 -7.28
N ILE A 241 1.37 10.49 -8.56
CA ILE A 241 0.92 11.31 -9.69
C ILE A 241 -0.56 11.63 -9.54
N TRP A 242 -1.39 10.64 -9.21
CA TRP A 242 -2.82 10.81 -8.95
C TRP A 242 -3.08 11.86 -7.86
N ALA A 243 -2.40 11.72 -6.71
CA ALA A 243 -2.56 12.65 -5.61
C ALA A 243 -2.11 14.07 -5.97
N LEU A 244 -0.91 14.22 -6.55
CA LEU A 244 -0.39 15.54 -6.95
C LEU A 244 -1.24 16.19 -8.04
N THR A 245 -1.80 15.41 -8.96
CA THR A 245 -2.77 15.89 -9.96
C THR A 245 -4.04 16.41 -9.29
N GLY A 246 -4.55 15.69 -8.29
CA GLY A 246 -5.67 16.12 -7.46
C GLY A 246 -5.42 17.44 -6.72
N VAL A 247 -4.22 17.60 -6.16
CA VAL A 247 -3.81 18.85 -5.50
C VAL A 247 -3.68 19.98 -6.52
N PHE A 248 -3.05 19.72 -7.65
CA PHE A 248 -2.91 20.68 -8.75
C PHE A 248 -4.29 21.16 -9.24
N SER A 249 -5.22 20.23 -9.48
CA SER A 249 -6.55 20.58 -10.02
C SER A 249 -7.37 21.49 -9.09
N LYS A 250 -7.19 21.37 -7.77
CA LYS A 250 -7.93 22.21 -6.81
C LYS A 250 -7.24 23.55 -6.54
N ASN A 251 -5.92 23.56 -6.43
CA ASN A 251 -5.19 24.68 -5.81
C ASN A 251 -4.41 25.55 -6.80
N TYR A 252 -4.19 25.11 -8.05
CA TYR A 252 -3.34 25.84 -8.99
C TYR A 252 -4.03 27.08 -9.56
N ASN A 253 -3.39 28.25 -9.38
CA ASN A 253 -3.81 29.49 -10.02
C ASN A 253 -2.80 29.88 -11.12
N ALA A 254 -3.23 29.88 -12.37
CA ALA A 254 -2.39 30.23 -13.51
C ALA A 254 -2.06 31.74 -13.60
N ALA A 255 -2.92 32.60 -13.06
CA ALA A 255 -2.74 34.05 -13.13
C ALA A 255 -1.76 34.57 -12.06
N ASP A 256 -1.69 33.88 -10.91
CA ASP A 256 -0.80 34.22 -9.80
C ASP A 256 -0.37 32.94 -9.07
N PRO A 257 0.64 32.20 -9.60
CA PRO A 257 1.03 30.93 -9.05
C PRO A 257 1.77 31.11 -7.72
N SER A 258 1.21 30.54 -6.64
CA SER A 258 1.85 30.56 -5.33
C SER A 258 3.16 29.72 -5.31
N ARG A 259 3.94 29.89 -4.23
CA ARG A 259 5.12 29.05 -3.96
C ARG A 259 4.78 27.56 -4.03
N ASN A 260 3.71 27.14 -3.35
CA ASN A 260 3.31 25.74 -3.31
C ASN A 260 2.69 25.28 -4.63
N ASN A 261 2.00 26.14 -5.38
CA ASN A 261 1.58 25.82 -6.75
C ASN A 261 2.76 25.44 -7.64
N THR A 262 3.83 26.24 -7.60
CA THR A 262 5.05 25.96 -8.36
C THR A 262 5.70 24.65 -7.88
N PHE A 263 5.79 24.44 -6.56
CA PHE A 263 6.35 23.22 -5.99
C PHE A 263 5.56 21.97 -6.44
N ILE A 264 4.23 21.99 -6.35
CA ILE A 264 3.37 20.87 -6.78
C ILE A 264 3.63 20.52 -8.25
N VAL A 265 3.71 21.52 -9.14
CA VAL A 265 3.99 21.29 -10.58
C VAL A 265 5.35 20.64 -10.78
N VAL A 266 6.39 21.14 -10.11
CA VAL A 266 7.75 20.57 -10.21
C VAL A 266 7.78 19.14 -9.67
N LEU A 267 7.15 18.89 -8.52
CA LEU A 267 7.12 17.56 -7.91
C LEU A 267 6.30 16.57 -8.75
N LEU A 268 5.22 17.01 -9.38
CA LEU A 268 4.43 16.22 -10.33
C LEU A 268 5.27 15.85 -11.57
N ALA A 269 5.96 16.83 -12.16
CA ALA A 269 6.85 16.59 -13.29
C ALA A 269 7.99 15.61 -12.94
N LEU A 270 8.57 15.76 -11.74
CA LEU A 270 9.57 14.84 -11.21
C LEU A 270 9.00 13.43 -11.05
N ALA A 271 7.82 13.27 -10.44
CA ALA A 271 7.17 11.97 -10.27
C ALA A 271 6.88 11.28 -11.61
N CYS A 272 6.38 12.01 -12.60
CA CYS A 272 6.16 11.51 -13.96
C CYS A 272 7.47 11.06 -14.63
N THR A 273 8.54 11.86 -14.49
CA THR A 273 9.86 11.55 -15.07
C THR A 273 10.45 10.29 -14.44
N ILE A 274 10.41 10.18 -13.10
CA ILE A 274 10.86 8.99 -12.38
C ILE A 274 10.04 7.77 -12.82
N PHE A 275 8.72 7.90 -12.95
CA PHE A 275 7.87 6.79 -13.35
C PHE A 275 8.21 6.26 -14.75
N ALA A 276 8.36 7.16 -15.72
CA ALA A 276 8.75 6.80 -17.09
C ALA A 276 10.12 6.11 -17.11
N GLY A 277 11.10 6.66 -16.38
CA GLY A 277 12.42 6.06 -16.19
C GLY A 277 12.33 4.67 -15.56
N ARG A 278 11.49 4.51 -14.52
CA ARG A 278 11.28 3.24 -13.82
C ARG A 278 10.67 2.18 -14.73
N ILE A 279 9.67 2.51 -15.55
CA ILE A 279 9.12 1.58 -16.55
C ILE A 279 10.22 1.11 -17.49
N GLY A 280 10.99 2.05 -18.07
CA GLY A 280 12.10 1.72 -18.97
C GLY A 280 13.13 0.81 -18.32
N LEU A 281 13.57 1.12 -17.10
CA LEU A 281 14.53 0.33 -16.34
C LEU A 281 14.01 -1.07 -16.00
N VAL A 282 12.74 -1.19 -15.57
CA VAL A 282 12.15 -2.47 -15.21
C VAL A 282 11.97 -3.36 -16.44
N VAL A 283 11.52 -2.80 -17.58
CA VAL A 283 11.44 -3.51 -18.86
C VAL A 283 12.83 -3.98 -19.30
N TRP A 284 13.83 -3.09 -19.26
CA TRP A 284 15.20 -3.44 -19.61
C TRP A 284 15.78 -4.55 -18.71
N ARG A 285 15.62 -4.45 -17.38
CA ARG A 285 16.03 -5.48 -16.41
C ARG A 285 15.24 -6.78 -16.56
N HIS A 286 13.97 -6.72 -16.94
CA HIS A 286 13.18 -7.93 -17.19
C HIS A 286 13.73 -8.73 -18.38
N ILE A 287 14.20 -8.04 -19.43
CA ILE A 287 14.76 -8.68 -20.63
C ILE A 287 16.22 -9.11 -20.43
N LYS A 288 17.05 -8.26 -19.81
CA LYS A 288 18.50 -8.48 -19.72
C LYS A 288 18.96 -9.22 -18.46
N THR A 289 18.23 -9.09 -17.35
CA THR A 289 18.60 -9.66 -16.05
C THR A 289 17.38 -10.24 -15.32
N PRO A 290 16.66 -11.21 -15.91
CA PRO A 290 15.46 -11.78 -15.30
C PRO A 290 15.75 -12.45 -13.94
N LEU A 291 14.87 -12.21 -12.96
CA LEU A 291 15.12 -12.57 -11.55
C LEU A 291 15.32 -14.07 -11.27
N TYR A 292 14.83 -14.97 -12.13
CA TYR A 292 14.78 -16.42 -11.83
C TYR A 292 15.45 -17.31 -12.88
N GLU A 293 16.14 -16.75 -13.87
CA GLU A 293 16.69 -17.53 -15.00
C GLU A 293 17.85 -18.45 -14.58
N HIS A 294 18.65 -18.06 -13.58
CA HIS A 294 19.83 -18.81 -13.13
C HIS A 294 19.61 -19.61 -11.85
N ILE A 295 18.38 -19.67 -11.36
CA ILE A 295 18.07 -20.26 -10.06
C ILE A 295 17.47 -21.64 -10.27
N SER A 296 18.19 -22.70 -9.89
CA SER A 296 17.67 -24.07 -10.00
C SER A 296 16.40 -24.21 -9.16
N PRO A 297 15.26 -24.61 -9.75
CA PRO A 297 14.02 -24.87 -9.01
C PRO A 297 14.14 -26.07 -8.06
N GLU A 298 15.10 -26.97 -8.32
CA GLU A 298 15.31 -28.20 -7.55
C GLU A 298 16.09 -27.96 -6.27
N SER A 299 16.86 -26.87 -6.15
CA SER A 299 17.50 -26.46 -4.88
C SER A 299 16.54 -25.74 -3.92
N MET A 300 15.28 -25.58 -4.32
CA MET A 300 14.25 -24.81 -3.62
C MET A 300 12.89 -25.51 -3.70
N THR A 301 12.84 -26.80 -3.36
CA THR A 301 11.52 -27.43 -3.23
C THR A 301 10.75 -26.76 -2.09
N PRO A 302 9.44 -26.46 -2.26
CA PRO A 302 8.65 -25.79 -1.23
C PRO A 302 8.65 -26.51 0.12
N MET A 303 8.80 -27.84 0.10
CA MET A 303 8.87 -28.68 1.30
C MET A 303 10.19 -28.51 2.05
N GLU A 304 11.34 -28.50 1.36
CA GLU A 304 12.65 -28.28 1.99
C GLU A 304 12.77 -26.87 2.57
N ILE A 305 12.22 -25.86 1.89
CA ILE A 305 12.18 -24.47 2.41
C ILE A 305 11.31 -24.40 3.66
N ALA A 306 10.11 -25.01 3.62
CA ALA A 306 9.20 -25.02 4.76
C ALA A 306 9.80 -25.74 5.97
N ASP A 307 10.54 -26.84 5.76
CA ASP A 307 11.21 -27.56 6.84
C ASP A 307 12.43 -26.79 7.39
N LYS A 308 13.22 -26.12 6.55
CA LYS A 308 14.28 -25.21 7.02
C LYS A 308 13.72 -24.07 7.86
N GLN A 309 12.58 -23.49 7.50
CA GLN A 309 11.94 -22.44 8.29
C GLN A 309 11.46 -22.94 9.65
N LYS A 310 10.92 -24.16 9.76
CA LYS A 310 10.53 -24.74 11.06
C LYS A 310 11.72 -24.89 12.02
N HIS A 311 12.92 -25.10 11.50
CA HIS A 311 14.14 -25.21 12.33
C HIS A 311 14.70 -23.86 12.77
N ILE A 312 14.43 -22.78 12.04
CA ILE A 312 14.91 -21.42 12.37
C ILE A 312 14.00 -20.74 13.41
N PHE A 313 12.71 -21.07 13.44
CA PHE A 313 11.73 -20.51 14.39
C PHE A 313 11.37 -21.47 15.54
N LYS A 314 12.27 -22.38 15.90
CA LYS A 314 12.18 -23.17 17.14
C LYS A 314 12.83 -22.44 18.30
#